data_AF-A0A932LVJ8-F1
#
_entry.id   AF-A0A932LVJ8-F1
#
_cell.length_a   1.000
_cell.length_b   1.000
_cell.length_c   1.000
_cell.angle_alpha   90.00
_cell.angle_beta   90.00
_cell.angle_gamma   90.00
#
_symmetry.space_group_name_H-M   'P 1'
#
loop_
_entity.id
_entity.type
_entity.pdbx_description
1 polymer ?
#
loop_
_entity_poly.entity_id
_entity_poly.type
_entity_poly.pdbx_seq_one_letter_code
_entity_poly.pdbx_strand_id
1 'polypeptide(L)'
;MTSFSNAMQAEANVSSLHNFEPGLFGPIEISAPARKKSEASTGKGSRGTRPVLSWRDHILPELVGRADNGDPSVKAVSSSEQEHQTLHLLSMAQELAAQVDNSRERKLYAQSLKRNPDNAGELAEFLQGSAEAEENFDLWLARKLNRKIRALERKANRLLSCSVIARPMDCIDCGLKGYIRFYCGNRYCRYCGNQIFIRLFAKYIRLKTIVENAMCRDGFRPSVVLATFTFTTKNLGRMPTAEEIRQFNHDVRTTLRLVCEQLGIKASKFGVLWCDEFGGWNKELQDYNTNLHCHGIWLGPFLPFKLVSAVWKKVRESEDYRFVIEPVPFRDGMPDFARALGHALKYTSKHVSTYSPERLAELELAFSGVRRVHTMGMFYNAKETRPEAEPSPTPLCPSCDGRLAYPKNCALQLVKDLEKEGRVDLEQLRRTQGTKKIPEEVPL
;
A
#
# COMPACT_ATOMS: atom_id res chain seq x y z
N MET A 1 -45.58 -62.90 26.63
CA MET A 1 -46.71 -61.95 26.80
C MET A 1 -46.15 -60.55 26.74
N THR A 2 -46.95 -59.66 26.15
CA THR A 2 -46.80 -58.22 25.89
C THR A 2 -45.82 -57.80 24.79
N SER A 3 -46.47 -57.34 23.73
CA SER A 3 -45.96 -56.70 22.54
C SER A 3 -46.57 -55.29 22.43
N PHE A 4 -45.86 -54.46 21.67
CA PHE A 4 -46.29 -53.29 20.91
C PHE A 4 -46.64 -51.93 21.55
N SER A 5 -45.93 -50.94 20.97
CA SER A 5 -46.36 -49.61 20.50
C SER A 5 -46.67 -48.53 21.51
N ASN A 6 -45.89 -47.44 21.44
CA ASN A 6 -46.47 -46.11 21.27
C ASN A 6 -45.51 -45.15 20.56
N ALA A 7 -46.04 -44.54 19.50
CA ALA A 7 -45.44 -43.46 18.73
C ALA A 7 -45.65 -42.14 19.48
N MET A 8 -44.61 -41.30 19.57
CA MET A 8 -44.76 -39.91 20.00
C MET A 8 -44.80 -39.00 18.78
N GLN A 9 -45.96 -38.37 18.59
CA GLN A 9 -46.12 -37.17 17.78
C GLN A 9 -45.54 -35.98 18.56
N ALA A 10 -44.70 -35.17 17.90
CA ALA A 10 -44.27 -33.87 18.38
C ALA A 10 -44.88 -32.81 17.46
N GLU A 11 -45.92 -32.13 17.95
CA GLU A 11 -46.51 -30.96 17.32
C GLU A 11 -45.63 -29.74 17.60
N ALA A 12 -45.13 -29.11 16.54
CA ALA A 12 -44.43 -27.84 16.60
C ALA A 12 -45.45 -26.69 16.64
N ASN A 13 -45.59 -26.08 17.80
CA ASN A 13 -46.44 -24.92 18.04
C ASN A 13 -45.63 -23.64 17.74
N VAL A 14 -45.85 -23.02 16.58
CA VAL A 14 -45.24 -21.74 16.20
C VAL A 14 -46.13 -20.62 16.73
N SER A 15 -45.80 -20.12 17.91
CA SER A 15 -46.46 -18.98 18.55
C SER A 15 -45.60 -17.71 18.43
N SER A 16 -46.22 -16.68 17.84
CA SER A 16 -46.04 -15.25 18.14
C SER A 16 -44.62 -14.66 18.11
N LEU A 17 -44.21 -14.19 16.93
CA LEU A 17 -43.17 -13.16 16.82
C LEU A 17 -43.73 -11.82 17.33
N HIS A 18 -43.08 -11.29 18.36
CA HIS A 18 -43.31 -9.97 18.91
C HIS A 18 -43.02 -8.85 17.89
N ASN A 19 -43.90 -7.84 17.94
CA ASN A 19 -43.76 -6.55 17.28
C ASN A 19 -42.39 -5.92 17.55
N PHE A 20 -41.64 -5.66 16.48
CA PHE A 20 -40.41 -4.87 16.51
C PHE A 20 -40.77 -3.41 16.21
N GLU A 21 -40.80 -2.56 17.23
CA GLU A 21 -40.94 -1.11 17.07
C GLU A 21 -39.64 -0.50 16.52
N PRO A 22 -39.66 0.26 15.41
CA PRO A 22 -38.51 1.02 14.95
C PRO A 22 -38.54 2.42 15.58
N GLY A 23 -37.68 2.69 16.55
CA GLY A 23 -37.60 4.04 17.14
C GLY A 23 -36.39 4.30 18.02
N LEU A 24 -35.26 4.70 17.43
CA LEU A 24 -34.27 5.55 18.14
C LEU A 24 -33.45 6.48 17.22
N PHE A 25 -33.73 6.51 15.92
CA PHE A 25 -33.25 7.55 15.02
C PHE A 25 -34.47 8.10 14.28
N GLY A 26 -34.87 9.32 14.63
CA GLY A 26 -35.83 10.08 13.84
C GLY A 26 -35.32 10.27 12.40
N PRO A 27 -36.18 10.73 11.47
CA PRO A 27 -35.78 10.97 10.09
C PRO A 27 -34.58 11.91 10.06
N ILE A 28 -33.46 11.42 9.54
CA ILE A 28 -32.29 12.24 9.23
C ILE A 28 -32.70 13.08 8.02
N GLU A 29 -32.91 14.38 8.21
CA GLU A 29 -33.03 15.32 7.12
C GLU A 29 -31.70 15.32 6.33
N ILE A 30 -31.70 14.64 5.19
CA ILE A 30 -30.62 14.74 4.21
C ILE A 30 -30.78 16.09 3.54
N SER A 31 -30.10 17.11 4.06
CA SER A 31 -29.98 18.40 3.39
C SER A 31 -29.33 18.16 2.03
N ALA A 32 -30.03 18.54 0.96
CA ALA A 32 -29.47 18.48 -0.39
C ALA A 32 -28.13 19.22 -0.41
N PRO A 33 -27.05 18.64 -0.97
CA PRO A 33 -25.78 19.32 -1.03
C PRO A 33 -25.95 20.62 -1.83
N ALA A 34 -25.64 21.74 -1.18
CA ALA A 34 -25.61 23.04 -1.81
C ALA A 34 -24.76 22.97 -3.09
N ARG A 35 -25.43 23.04 -4.26
CA ARG A 35 -24.78 23.15 -5.56
C ARG A 35 -24.01 24.47 -5.59
N LYS A 36 -22.73 24.45 -5.18
CA LYS A 36 -21.78 25.48 -5.58
C LYS A 36 -21.66 25.40 -7.10
N LYS A 37 -22.26 26.38 -7.80
CA LYS A 37 -21.97 26.66 -9.20
C LYS A 37 -20.47 26.96 -9.29
N SER A 38 -19.69 25.99 -9.73
CA SER A 38 -18.31 26.23 -10.15
C SER A 38 -18.37 27.00 -11.46
N GLU A 39 -17.95 28.27 -11.43
CA GLU A 39 -17.68 29.04 -12.62
C GLU A 39 -16.69 28.26 -13.50
N ALA A 40 -17.07 28.06 -14.76
CA ALA A 40 -16.28 27.36 -15.74
C ALA A 40 -15.08 28.23 -16.14
N SER A 41 -13.95 28.09 -15.44
CA SER A 41 -12.67 28.61 -15.94
C SER A 41 -12.23 27.77 -17.13
N THR A 42 -12.34 28.33 -18.32
CA THR A 42 -11.81 27.81 -19.60
C THR A 42 -10.28 27.92 -19.64
N GLY A 43 -9.60 27.25 -18.71
CA GLY A 43 -8.15 27.07 -18.76
C GLY A 43 -7.81 25.94 -19.72
N LYS A 44 -7.22 26.26 -20.88
CA LYS A 44 -6.63 25.29 -21.82
C LYS A 44 -5.56 24.45 -21.08
N GLY A 45 -5.95 23.27 -20.60
CA GLY A 45 -5.05 22.32 -19.96
C GLY A 45 -4.06 21.76 -20.98
N SER A 46 -2.82 22.23 -20.93
CA SER A 46 -1.70 21.60 -21.62
C SER A 46 -1.60 20.14 -21.15
N ARG A 47 -1.62 19.19 -22.11
CA ARG A 47 -1.46 17.76 -21.86
C ARG A 47 -0.08 17.49 -21.23
N GLY A 48 -0.04 17.48 -19.90
CA GLY A 48 1.15 17.25 -19.11
C GLY A 48 1.69 15.83 -19.29
N THR A 49 2.95 15.75 -19.70
CA THR A 49 3.74 14.54 -19.84
C THR A 49 4.08 13.93 -18.48
N ARG A 50 4.21 12.60 -18.45
CA ARG A 50 4.46 11.77 -17.26
C ARG A 50 5.85 12.03 -16.60
N PRO A 51 6.00 11.80 -15.28
CA PRO A 51 7.02 12.42 -14.41
C PRO A 51 8.39 11.72 -14.38
N VAL A 52 9.48 12.50 -14.20
CA VAL A 52 10.86 12.09 -13.83
C VAL A 52 11.57 13.31 -13.20
N LEU A 53 11.56 13.55 -11.88
CA LEU A 53 12.39 12.90 -10.86
C LEU A 53 11.77 12.97 -9.46
N SER A 54 12.14 12.01 -8.62
CA SER A 54 11.66 11.80 -7.25
C SER A 54 12.86 11.89 -6.30
N TRP A 55 12.73 12.54 -5.13
CA TRP A 55 13.49 12.59 -3.84
C TRP A 55 14.73 11.66 -3.57
N ARG A 56 15.16 10.78 -4.47
CA ARG A 56 16.35 9.90 -4.42
C ARG A 56 17.66 10.62 -4.12
N ASP A 57 17.66 11.95 -4.13
CA ASP A 57 18.84 12.78 -3.94
C ASP A 57 18.97 13.35 -2.51
N HIS A 58 18.03 13.06 -1.58
CA HIS A 58 18.03 13.65 -0.23
C HIS A 58 17.75 12.68 0.94
N ILE A 59 18.05 11.39 0.82
CA ILE A 59 18.23 10.56 2.02
C ILE A 59 19.67 10.08 2.05
N LEU A 60 20.39 10.51 3.08
CA LEU A 60 21.73 10.01 3.40
C LEU A 60 21.71 8.48 3.39
N PRO A 61 22.56 7.81 2.59
CA PRO A 61 22.78 6.38 2.68
C PRO A 61 23.03 5.91 4.12
N GLU A 62 23.55 6.76 4.99
CA GLU A 62 23.74 6.51 6.43
C GLU A 62 22.43 6.25 7.20
N LEU A 63 21.32 6.90 6.85
CA LEU A 63 20.03 6.69 7.51
C LEU A 63 19.34 5.41 7.01
N VAL A 64 19.57 5.04 5.75
CA VAL A 64 19.03 3.81 5.13
C VAL A 64 19.91 2.60 5.46
N GLY A 65 21.22 2.77 5.54
CA GLY A 65 22.21 1.74 5.90
C GLY A 65 22.17 1.33 7.37
N ARG A 66 21.58 2.17 8.24
CA ARG A 66 21.21 1.80 9.62
C ARG A 66 19.92 0.97 9.71
N ALA A 67 19.19 0.78 8.62
CA ALA A 67 18.06 -0.14 8.57
C ALA A 67 18.54 -1.48 7.99
N ASP A 68 18.26 -2.59 8.67
CA ASP A 68 18.80 -3.95 8.43
C ASP A 68 18.54 -4.58 7.03
N ASN A 69 18.12 -3.83 6.00
CA ASN A 69 17.57 -4.37 4.75
C ASN A 69 18.21 -3.80 3.47
N GLY A 70 19.41 -3.22 3.55
CA GLY A 70 20.10 -2.63 2.39
C GLY A 70 21.04 -3.60 1.68
N ASP A 71 20.51 -4.56 0.90
CA ASP A 71 21.34 -5.43 0.06
C ASP A 71 21.65 -4.77 -1.31
N PRO A 72 22.93 -4.47 -1.63
CA PRO A 72 23.33 -3.82 -2.88
C PRO A 72 23.54 -4.79 -4.08
N SER A 73 23.38 -6.11 -3.94
CA SER A 73 23.91 -7.08 -4.92
C SER A 73 22.97 -7.50 -6.08
N VAL A 74 22.20 -6.59 -6.70
CA VAL A 74 21.33 -6.95 -7.84
C VAL A 74 22.01 -6.65 -9.19
N LYS A 75 22.50 -7.70 -9.88
CA LYS A 75 23.07 -7.60 -11.25
C LYS A 75 21.99 -7.44 -12.30
N ALA A 76 22.25 -6.61 -13.32
CA ALA A 76 21.25 -6.16 -14.31
C ALA A 76 21.35 -6.89 -15.66
N VAL A 77 20.53 -7.93 -15.81
CA VAL A 77 19.95 -8.48 -17.06
C VAL A 77 18.55 -9.01 -16.65
N SER A 78 17.60 -9.34 -17.54
CA SER A 78 16.45 -10.13 -17.09
C SER A 78 17.00 -11.42 -16.48
N SER A 79 17.00 -11.50 -15.15
CA SER A 79 17.42 -12.73 -14.51
C SER A 79 16.36 -13.78 -14.85
N SER A 80 16.78 -15.03 -14.96
CA SER A 80 15.85 -16.16 -15.05
C SER A 80 14.77 -16.08 -13.96
N GLU A 81 15.12 -15.56 -12.79
CA GLU A 81 14.19 -15.26 -11.70
C GLU A 81 13.12 -14.21 -12.05
N GLN A 82 13.47 -13.12 -12.72
CA GLN A 82 12.49 -12.09 -13.11
C GLN A 82 11.52 -12.63 -14.18
N GLU A 83 12.03 -13.41 -15.12
CA GLU A 83 11.22 -14.11 -16.11
C GLU A 83 10.27 -15.10 -15.45
N HIS A 84 10.78 -15.90 -14.51
CA HIS A 84 9.97 -16.82 -13.73
C HIS A 84 8.87 -16.10 -12.92
N GLN A 85 9.22 -15.03 -12.19
CA GLN A 85 8.24 -14.22 -11.44
C GLN A 85 7.16 -13.67 -12.38
N THR A 86 7.55 -13.25 -13.59
CA THR A 86 6.62 -12.72 -14.60
C THR A 86 5.66 -13.80 -15.08
N LEU A 87 6.17 -14.98 -15.45
CA LEU A 87 5.37 -16.11 -15.92
C LEU A 87 4.39 -16.57 -14.83
N HIS A 88 4.85 -16.67 -13.59
CA HIS A 88 4.00 -17.03 -12.47
C HIS A 88 2.87 -16.00 -12.25
N LEU A 89 3.19 -14.69 -12.29
CA LEU A 89 2.18 -13.64 -12.16
C LEU A 89 1.15 -13.65 -13.31
N LEU A 90 1.55 -14.06 -14.52
CA LEU A 90 0.63 -14.23 -15.66
C LEU A 90 -0.29 -15.43 -15.50
N SER A 91 0.24 -16.59 -15.06
CA SER A 91 -0.57 -17.77 -14.76
C SER A 91 -1.59 -17.48 -13.66
N MET A 92 -1.17 -16.85 -12.55
CA MET A 92 -2.10 -16.44 -11.49
C MET A 92 -3.18 -15.45 -11.98
N ALA A 93 -2.85 -14.59 -12.95
CA ALA A 93 -3.83 -13.68 -13.53
C ALA A 93 -4.91 -14.43 -14.32
N GLN A 94 -4.55 -15.51 -15.01
CA GLN A 94 -5.50 -16.36 -15.75
C GLN A 94 -6.40 -17.14 -14.80
N GLU A 95 -5.86 -17.61 -13.68
CA GLU A 95 -6.60 -18.37 -12.67
C GLU A 95 -7.54 -17.52 -11.81
N LEU A 96 -7.38 -16.19 -11.82
CA LEU A 96 -8.15 -15.27 -10.99
C LEU A 96 -9.67 -15.42 -11.16
N ALA A 97 -10.13 -15.75 -12.36
CA ALA A 97 -11.55 -15.95 -12.64
C ALA A 97 -12.14 -17.16 -11.92
N ALA A 98 -11.33 -18.20 -11.67
CA ALA A 98 -11.77 -19.41 -10.96
C ALA A 98 -11.91 -19.19 -9.44
N GLN A 99 -11.28 -18.15 -8.89
CA GLN A 99 -11.25 -17.86 -7.45
C GLN A 99 -12.34 -16.85 -7.01
N VAL A 100 -13.35 -16.62 -7.86
CA VAL A 100 -14.35 -15.58 -7.62
C VAL A 100 -15.44 -16.07 -6.68
N ASP A 101 -15.58 -15.38 -5.55
CA ASP A 101 -16.71 -15.56 -4.63
C ASP A 101 -17.96 -14.86 -5.19
N ASN A 102 -18.81 -15.65 -5.85
CA ASN A 102 -20.03 -15.14 -6.51
C ASN A 102 -20.99 -14.47 -5.52
N SER A 103 -21.22 -15.08 -4.34
CA SER A 103 -22.12 -14.53 -3.30
C SER A 103 -21.70 -13.13 -2.88
N ARG A 104 -20.39 -12.95 -2.69
CA ARG A 104 -19.83 -11.65 -2.34
C ARG A 104 -19.91 -10.65 -3.48
N GLU A 105 -19.61 -11.07 -4.70
CA GLU A 105 -19.66 -10.19 -5.86
C GLU A 105 -21.08 -9.68 -6.13
N ARG A 106 -22.11 -10.52 -5.89
CA ARG A 106 -23.52 -10.09 -5.91
C ARG A 106 -23.81 -8.99 -4.89
N LYS A 107 -23.30 -9.11 -3.65
CA LYS A 107 -23.44 -8.06 -2.63
C LYS A 107 -22.80 -6.74 -3.08
N LEU A 108 -21.61 -6.81 -3.68
CA LEU A 108 -20.92 -5.62 -4.21
C LEU A 108 -21.66 -5.01 -5.40
N TYR A 109 -22.27 -5.83 -6.24
CA TYR A 109 -23.08 -5.37 -7.36
C TYR A 109 -24.31 -4.60 -6.86
N ALA A 110 -25.09 -5.19 -5.95
CA ALA A 110 -26.25 -4.53 -5.33
C ALA A 110 -25.85 -3.20 -4.63
N GLN A 111 -24.72 -3.19 -3.92
CA GLN A 111 -24.19 -1.95 -3.33
C GLN A 111 -23.79 -0.91 -4.38
N SER A 112 -23.31 -1.34 -5.55
CA SER A 112 -22.95 -0.43 -6.64
C SER A 112 -24.18 0.20 -7.28
N LEU A 113 -25.26 -0.58 -7.48
CA LEU A 113 -26.54 -0.08 -7.96
C LEU A 113 -27.16 0.91 -6.96
N LYS A 114 -27.14 0.57 -5.66
CA LYS A 114 -27.65 1.44 -4.58
C LYS A 114 -27.00 2.83 -4.52
N ARG A 115 -25.77 2.98 -5.04
CA ARG A 115 -25.06 4.28 -5.04
C ARG A 115 -25.56 5.24 -6.12
N ASN A 116 -26.22 4.73 -7.17
CA ASN A 116 -26.78 5.56 -8.22
C ASN A 116 -28.31 5.47 -8.20
N PRO A 117 -29.04 6.56 -7.87
CA PRO A 117 -30.49 6.57 -7.85
C PRO A 117 -31.13 6.11 -9.18
N ASP A 118 -30.47 6.38 -10.31
CA ASP A 118 -30.95 5.98 -11.64
C ASP A 118 -31.00 4.45 -11.84
N ASN A 119 -30.29 3.69 -10.99
CA ASN A 119 -30.23 2.22 -11.04
C ASN A 119 -31.23 1.55 -10.08
N ALA A 120 -32.20 2.29 -9.52
CA ALA A 120 -33.14 1.74 -8.54
C ALA A 120 -34.03 0.62 -9.11
N GLY A 121 -34.46 0.73 -10.38
CA GLY A 121 -35.24 -0.30 -11.08
C GLY A 121 -34.44 -1.61 -11.22
N GLU A 122 -33.23 -1.50 -11.78
CA GLU A 122 -32.30 -2.62 -11.92
C GLU A 122 -31.97 -3.28 -10.56
N LEU A 123 -31.82 -2.49 -9.49
CA LEU A 123 -31.62 -3.04 -8.14
C LEU A 123 -32.83 -3.87 -7.67
N ALA A 124 -34.05 -3.40 -7.90
CA ALA A 124 -35.26 -4.13 -7.53
C ALA A 124 -35.36 -5.45 -8.32
N GLU A 125 -35.12 -5.39 -9.62
CA GLU A 125 -35.10 -6.56 -10.52
C GLU A 125 -34.00 -7.58 -10.14
N PHE A 126 -32.83 -7.10 -9.73
CA PHE A 126 -31.73 -7.95 -9.25
C PHE A 126 -32.07 -8.64 -7.93
N LEU A 127 -32.69 -7.92 -6.98
CA LEU A 127 -33.12 -8.51 -5.71
C LEU A 127 -34.26 -9.51 -5.88
N GLN A 128 -35.07 -9.37 -6.94
CA GLN A 128 -36.11 -10.33 -7.32
C GLN A 128 -35.57 -11.53 -8.11
N GLY A 129 -34.28 -11.50 -8.52
CA GLY A 129 -33.67 -12.58 -9.30
C GLY A 129 -34.19 -12.67 -10.74
N SER A 130 -34.53 -11.53 -11.36
CA SER A 130 -34.94 -11.52 -12.77
C SER A 130 -33.80 -11.94 -13.70
N ALA A 131 -34.13 -12.64 -14.80
CA ALA A 131 -33.13 -13.14 -15.75
C ALA A 131 -32.28 -12.00 -16.37
N GLU A 132 -32.90 -10.86 -16.69
CA GLU A 132 -32.20 -9.69 -17.25
C GLU A 132 -31.21 -9.09 -16.24
N ALA A 133 -31.60 -8.99 -14.96
CA ALA A 133 -30.70 -8.49 -13.93
C ALA A 133 -29.53 -9.46 -13.63
N GLU A 134 -29.76 -10.77 -13.77
CA GLU A 134 -28.70 -11.78 -13.68
C GLU A 134 -27.70 -11.67 -14.84
N GLU A 135 -28.17 -11.46 -16.07
CA GLU A 135 -27.30 -11.20 -17.22
C GLU A 135 -26.47 -9.92 -17.03
N ASN A 136 -27.10 -8.85 -16.52
CA ASN A 136 -26.41 -7.60 -16.20
C ASN A 136 -25.34 -7.79 -15.12
N PHE A 137 -25.61 -8.59 -14.08
CA PHE A 137 -24.64 -8.97 -13.07
C PHE A 137 -23.44 -9.73 -13.68
N ASP A 138 -23.70 -10.73 -14.52
CA ASP A 138 -22.64 -11.53 -15.16
C ASP A 138 -21.77 -10.67 -16.09
N LEU A 139 -22.37 -9.77 -16.87
CA LEU A 139 -21.66 -8.79 -17.69
C LEU A 139 -20.81 -7.84 -16.84
N TRP A 140 -21.36 -7.34 -15.72
CA TRP A 140 -20.62 -6.50 -14.78
C TRP A 140 -19.42 -7.26 -14.18
N LEU A 141 -19.63 -8.51 -13.77
CA LEU A 141 -18.61 -9.36 -13.17
C LEU A 141 -17.50 -9.67 -14.19
N ALA A 142 -17.85 -10.10 -15.39
CA ALA A 142 -16.91 -10.36 -16.48
C ALA A 142 -16.06 -9.12 -16.79
N ARG A 143 -16.67 -7.93 -16.88
CA ARG A 143 -15.93 -6.67 -17.08
C ARG A 143 -15.00 -6.35 -15.90
N LYS A 144 -15.44 -6.61 -14.67
CA LYS A 144 -14.62 -6.40 -13.47
C LYS A 144 -13.42 -7.33 -13.43
N LEU A 145 -13.60 -8.61 -13.73
CA LEU A 145 -12.53 -9.60 -13.79
C LEU A 145 -11.53 -9.27 -14.91
N ASN A 146 -12.01 -8.99 -16.11
CA ASN A 146 -11.16 -8.56 -17.23
C ASN A 146 -10.30 -7.34 -16.89
N ARG A 147 -10.82 -6.36 -16.15
CA ARG A 147 -10.02 -5.22 -15.66
C ARG A 147 -8.93 -5.65 -14.68
N LYS A 148 -9.23 -6.59 -13.77
CA LYS A 148 -8.25 -7.11 -12.80
C LYS A 148 -7.15 -7.90 -13.51
N ILE A 149 -7.51 -8.81 -14.42
CA ILE A 149 -6.58 -9.61 -15.23
C ILE A 149 -5.65 -8.69 -16.03
N ARG A 150 -6.20 -7.77 -16.83
CA ARG A 150 -5.40 -6.78 -17.58
C ARG A 150 -4.52 -5.88 -16.71
N ALA A 151 -4.91 -5.64 -15.45
CA ALA A 151 -4.06 -4.89 -14.53
C ALA A 151 -2.83 -5.71 -14.09
N LEU A 152 -3.00 -7.01 -13.87
CA LEU A 152 -1.93 -7.94 -13.53
C LEU A 152 -1.02 -8.21 -14.74
N GLU A 153 -1.57 -8.45 -15.93
CA GLU A 153 -0.80 -8.58 -17.17
C GLU A 153 0.08 -7.35 -17.41
N ARG A 154 -0.47 -6.14 -17.22
CA ARG A 154 0.31 -4.90 -17.31
C ARG A 154 1.39 -4.82 -16.24
N LYS A 155 1.18 -5.36 -15.03
CA LYS A 155 2.25 -5.44 -14.01
C LYS A 155 3.34 -6.42 -14.43
N ALA A 156 2.97 -7.59 -14.95
CA ALA A 156 3.90 -8.61 -15.45
C ALA A 156 4.73 -8.07 -16.63
N ASN A 157 4.10 -7.44 -17.62
CA ASN A 157 4.82 -6.86 -18.76
C ASN A 157 5.81 -5.76 -18.33
N ARG A 158 5.41 -4.91 -17.38
CA ARG A 158 6.34 -3.92 -16.80
C ARG A 158 7.46 -4.60 -16.01
N LEU A 159 7.17 -5.66 -15.27
CA LEU A 159 8.16 -6.43 -14.52
C LEU A 159 9.20 -7.01 -15.46
N LEU A 160 8.79 -7.68 -16.53
CA LEU A 160 9.68 -8.24 -17.55
C LEU A 160 10.61 -7.18 -18.15
N SER A 161 10.08 -5.98 -18.38
CA SER A 161 10.84 -4.84 -18.92
C SER A 161 11.73 -4.12 -17.89
N CYS A 162 11.57 -4.43 -16.60
CA CYS A 162 12.22 -3.70 -15.51
C CYS A 162 13.75 -3.84 -15.60
N SER A 163 14.46 -2.71 -15.62
CA SER A 163 15.92 -2.61 -15.75
C SER A 163 16.51 -3.19 -17.05
N VAL A 164 15.69 -3.80 -17.93
CA VAL A 164 16.11 -4.40 -19.22
C VAL A 164 16.11 -3.35 -20.34
N ILE A 165 15.12 -2.46 -20.32
CA ILE A 165 15.03 -1.35 -21.27
C ILE A 165 15.34 -0.02 -20.58
N ALA A 166 15.82 0.93 -21.36
CA ALA A 166 16.12 2.28 -20.91
C ALA A 166 15.75 3.32 -21.98
N ARG A 167 15.70 4.58 -21.56
CA ARG A 167 15.52 5.71 -22.46
C ARG A 167 16.83 6.48 -22.57
N PRO A 168 17.37 6.69 -23.79
CA PRO A 168 18.58 7.48 -23.96
C PRO A 168 18.34 8.95 -23.59
N MET A 169 19.36 9.59 -23.03
CA MET A 169 19.39 11.01 -22.69
C MET A 169 20.78 11.57 -22.94
N ASP A 170 20.86 12.69 -23.64
CA ASP A 170 22.12 13.36 -23.94
C ASP A 170 22.17 14.71 -23.23
N CYS A 171 23.32 15.05 -22.65
CA CYS A 171 23.56 16.38 -22.11
C CYS A 171 23.86 17.33 -23.25
N ILE A 172 23.08 18.42 -23.34
CA ILE A 172 23.26 19.44 -24.38
C ILE A 172 24.57 20.20 -24.15
N ASP A 173 24.98 20.36 -22.89
CA ASP A 173 26.06 21.28 -22.52
C ASP A 173 27.44 20.61 -22.60
N CYS A 174 27.61 19.41 -22.05
CA CYS A 174 28.91 18.69 -22.06
C CYS A 174 28.98 17.53 -23.05
N GLY A 175 27.91 17.25 -23.81
CA GLY A 175 27.86 16.16 -24.78
C GLY A 175 27.82 14.75 -24.16
N LEU A 176 27.71 14.62 -22.83
CA LEU A 176 27.58 13.32 -22.16
C LEU A 176 26.40 12.54 -22.74
N LYS A 177 26.67 11.35 -23.27
CA LYS A 177 25.64 10.42 -23.74
C LYS A 177 25.31 9.42 -22.65
N GLY A 178 24.07 9.44 -22.17
CA GLY A 178 23.62 8.55 -21.11
C GLY A 178 22.29 7.88 -21.41
N TYR A 179 21.79 7.17 -20.41
CA TYR A 179 20.44 6.61 -20.40
C TYR A 179 19.87 6.55 -18.98
N ILE A 180 18.53 6.46 -18.89
CA ILE A 180 17.81 6.18 -17.64
C ILE A 180 17.03 4.87 -17.80
N ARG A 181 17.26 3.92 -16.89
CA ARG A 181 16.57 2.64 -16.86
C ARG A 181 15.08 2.79 -16.61
N PHE A 182 14.31 1.93 -17.26
CA PHE A 182 12.89 1.78 -16.95
C PHE A 182 12.72 0.97 -15.66
N TYR A 183 11.87 1.46 -14.76
CA TYR A 183 11.53 0.79 -13.51
C TYR A 183 10.03 0.49 -13.46
N CYS A 184 9.67 -0.78 -13.22
CA CYS A 184 8.28 -1.24 -13.30
C CYS A 184 7.37 -0.66 -12.22
N GLY A 185 7.96 -0.25 -11.09
CA GLY A 185 7.26 0.30 -9.93
C GLY A 185 6.43 -0.72 -9.15
N ASN A 186 6.52 -2.02 -9.44
CA ASN A 186 5.85 -3.08 -8.67
C ASN A 186 6.47 -3.20 -7.26
N ARG A 187 5.67 -3.60 -6.27
CA ARG A 187 6.06 -3.61 -4.86
C ARG A 187 7.15 -4.64 -4.60
N TYR A 188 7.01 -5.83 -5.19
CA TYR A 188 7.90 -6.97 -4.98
C TYR A 188 8.80 -7.26 -6.18
N CYS A 189 9.24 -6.21 -6.87
CA CYS A 189 10.25 -6.34 -7.92
C CYS A 189 11.65 -6.19 -7.32
N ARG A 190 12.56 -7.11 -7.68
CA ARG A 190 13.98 -7.12 -7.27
C ARG A 190 14.68 -5.77 -7.41
N TYR A 191 14.37 -5.03 -8.46
CA TYR A 191 14.96 -3.73 -8.75
C TYR A 191 14.22 -2.54 -8.10
N CYS A 192 12.88 -2.61 -8.06
CA CYS A 192 12.06 -1.47 -7.62
C CYS A 192 11.75 -1.46 -6.12
N GLY A 193 11.78 -2.59 -5.43
CA GLY A 193 11.37 -2.70 -4.02
C GLY A 193 12.13 -1.75 -3.11
N ASN A 194 13.47 -1.81 -3.15
CA ASN A 194 14.31 -0.89 -2.40
C ASN A 194 14.04 0.58 -2.78
N GLN A 195 13.96 0.89 -4.08
CA GLN A 195 13.66 2.25 -4.50
C GLN A 195 12.33 2.75 -3.94
N ILE A 196 11.29 1.90 -3.93
CA ILE A 196 9.98 2.20 -3.35
C ILE A 196 10.10 2.45 -1.85
N PHE A 197 10.85 1.65 -1.11
CA PHE A 197 11.11 1.89 0.32
C PHE A 197 11.65 3.29 0.52
N ILE A 198 12.74 3.62 -0.18
CA ILE A 198 13.38 4.92 -0.04
C ILE A 198 12.39 6.03 -0.46
N ARG A 199 11.51 5.80 -1.47
CA ARG A 199 10.41 6.72 -1.87
C ARG A 199 9.45 7.03 -0.75
N LEU A 200 8.99 5.99 -0.09
CA LEU A 200 8.04 6.14 0.99
C LEU A 200 8.74 6.77 2.20
N PHE A 201 9.96 6.36 2.51
CA PHE A 201 10.72 6.92 3.62
C PHE A 201 10.90 8.43 3.47
N ALA A 202 11.38 8.93 2.33
CA ALA A 202 11.54 10.38 2.13
C ALA A 202 10.23 11.14 2.17
N LYS A 203 9.17 10.55 1.64
CA LYS A 203 7.86 11.18 1.70
C LYS A 203 7.39 11.33 3.15
N TYR A 204 7.57 10.30 3.97
CA TYR A 204 6.98 10.24 5.31
C TYR A 204 7.92 10.70 6.42
N ILE A 205 9.23 10.79 6.20
CA ILE A 205 10.16 11.38 7.16
C ILE A 205 9.85 12.87 7.39
N ARG A 206 9.20 13.53 6.42
CA ARG A 206 8.70 14.92 6.54
C ARG A 206 7.64 15.08 7.63
N LEU A 207 7.03 13.98 8.11
CA LEU A 207 6.15 13.99 9.28
C LEU A 207 6.91 14.23 10.60
N LYS A 208 8.25 14.20 10.59
CA LYS A 208 9.09 14.47 11.76
C LYS A 208 8.75 15.81 12.40
N THR A 209 8.49 16.85 11.60
CA THR A 209 8.07 18.17 12.10
C THR A 209 6.76 18.10 12.90
N ILE A 210 5.79 17.28 12.48
CA ILE A 210 4.55 17.06 13.24
C ILE A 210 4.85 16.35 14.56
N VAL A 211 5.74 15.34 14.54
CA VAL A 211 6.16 14.59 15.73
C VAL A 211 6.84 15.53 16.73
N GLU A 212 7.81 16.32 16.29
CA GLU A 212 8.54 17.29 17.10
C GLU A 212 7.58 18.30 17.72
N ASN A 213 6.71 18.93 16.92
CA ASN A 213 5.73 19.89 17.42
C ASN A 213 4.74 19.30 18.43
N ALA A 214 4.37 18.03 18.27
CA ALA A 214 3.44 17.37 19.19
C ALA A 214 4.10 16.99 20.52
N MET A 215 5.40 16.70 20.51
CA MET A 215 6.13 16.18 21.68
C MET A 215 6.90 17.24 22.47
N CYS A 216 7.25 18.39 21.89
CA CYS A 216 7.97 19.49 22.54
C CYS A 216 7.09 20.31 23.53
N ARG A 217 6.37 19.67 24.46
CA ARG A 217 5.57 20.37 25.49
C ARG A 217 6.22 20.27 26.85
N ASP A 218 6.32 21.41 27.54
CA ASP A 218 6.89 21.53 28.89
C ASP A 218 6.15 20.65 29.91
N GLY A 219 6.91 19.83 30.66
CA GLY A 219 6.40 19.00 31.75
C GLY A 219 7.21 17.72 31.98
N PHE A 220 7.15 17.19 33.21
CA PHE A 220 7.89 15.99 33.65
C PHE A 220 7.41 14.68 32.97
N ARG A 221 6.23 14.67 32.35
CA ARG A 221 5.70 13.53 31.59
C ARG A 221 5.01 14.00 30.32
N PRO A 222 5.47 13.61 29.12
CA PRO A 222 4.82 14.00 27.89
C PRO A 222 3.43 13.35 27.81
N SER A 223 2.40 14.17 27.60
CA SER A 223 1.01 13.70 27.35
C SER A 223 0.86 13.00 25.99
N VAL A 224 1.91 13.05 25.17
CA VAL A 224 2.01 12.46 23.84
C VAL A 224 3.18 11.49 23.83
N VAL A 225 2.94 10.28 23.35
CA VAL A 225 3.96 9.25 23.15
C VAL A 225 4.14 8.99 21.66
N LEU A 226 5.37 8.62 21.28
CA LEU A 226 5.65 7.96 20.02
C LEU A 226 5.83 6.46 20.29
N ALA A 227 5.05 5.62 19.63
CA ALA A 227 5.11 4.18 19.77
C ALA A 227 5.05 3.49 18.40
N THR A 228 5.71 2.35 18.28
CA THR A 228 5.45 1.41 17.17
C THR A 228 4.36 0.43 17.61
N PHE A 229 3.51 0.01 16.69
CA PHE A 229 2.55 -1.05 16.94
C PHE A 229 2.54 -2.08 15.82
N THR A 230 2.08 -3.29 16.16
CA THR A 230 1.84 -4.37 15.20
C THR A 230 0.47 -5.00 15.44
N PHE A 231 -0.36 -5.09 14.41
CA PHE A 231 -1.53 -5.98 14.39
C PHE A 231 -1.22 -7.20 13.54
N THR A 232 -1.56 -8.38 14.02
CA THR A 232 -1.34 -9.65 13.32
C THR A 232 -2.64 -10.44 13.25
N THR A 233 -2.94 -11.01 12.07
CA THR A 233 -3.99 -12.01 11.90
C THR A 233 -3.44 -13.41 12.12
N LYS A 234 -4.32 -14.39 12.36
CA LYS A 234 -3.96 -15.81 12.27
C LYS A 234 -3.38 -16.19 10.90
N ASN A 235 -2.60 -17.27 10.89
CA ASN A 235 -2.05 -17.86 9.68
C ASN A 235 -3.19 -18.60 8.98
N LEU A 236 -3.45 -18.28 7.70
CA LEU A 236 -4.54 -18.91 6.96
C LEU A 236 -4.10 -20.23 6.30
N GLY A 237 -2.81 -20.57 6.35
CA GLY A 237 -2.22 -21.65 5.54
C GLY A 237 -2.27 -21.38 4.03
N ARG A 238 -2.69 -20.17 3.63
CA ARG A 238 -2.74 -19.71 2.25
C ARG A 238 -2.51 -18.21 2.19
N MET A 239 -2.14 -17.70 1.03
CA MET A 239 -2.04 -16.26 0.84
C MET A 239 -3.42 -15.57 0.97
N PRO A 240 -3.54 -14.52 1.78
CA PRO A 240 -4.73 -13.68 1.78
C PRO A 240 -4.94 -12.98 0.45
N THR A 241 -6.20 -12.89 0.05
CA THR A 241 -6.64 -12.12 -1.11
C THR A 241 -6.46 -10.62 -0.87
N ALA A 242 -6.39 -9.82 -1.95
CA ALA A 242 -6.34 -8.37 -1.85
C ALA A 242 -7.51 -7.78 -1.07
N GLU A 243 -8.65 -8.43 -1.16
CA GLU A 243 -9.86 -8.08 -0.45
C GLU A 243 -9.78 -8.37 1.06
N GLU A 244 -9.26 -9.53 1.46
CA GLU A 244 -9.00 -9.84 2.88
C GLU A 244 -8.01 -8.85 3.49
N ILE A 245 -6.99 -8.44 2.73
CA ILE A 245 -6.05 -7.40 3.18
C ILE A 245 -6.74 -6.04 3.32
N ARG A 246 -7.66 -5.68 2.41
CA ARG A 246 -8.46 -4.44 2.54
C ARG A 246 -9.38 -4.50 3.76
N GLN A 247 -9.98 -5.66 4.03
CA GLN A 247 -10.80 -5.85 5.22
C GLN A 247 -9.96 -5.73 6.49
N PHE A 248 -8.79 -6.40 6.55
CA PHE A 248 -7.85 -6.25 7.66
C PHE A 248 -7.49 -4.78 7.92
N ASN A 249 -7.19 -4.01 6.88
CA ASN A 249 -6.91 -2.58 7.00
C ASN A 249 -8.13 -1.75 7.47
N HIS A 250 -9.34 -2.17 7.10
CA HIS A 250 -10.55 -1.58 7.61
C HIS A 250 -10.70 -1.88 9.11
N ASP A 251 -10.48 -3.12 9.52
CA ASP A 251 -10.57 -3.58 10.90
C ASP A 251 -9.55 -2.83 11.79
N VAL A 252 -8.30 -2.65 11.34
CA VAL A 252 -7.27 -1.86 12.03
C VAL A 252 -7.74 -0.42 12.25
N ARG A 253 -8.28 0.22 11.20
CA ARG A 253 -8.80 1.58 11.29
C ARG A 253 -9.99 1.68 12.26
N THR A 254 -10.91 0.73 12.19
CA THR A 254 -12.10 0.67 13.06
C THR A 254 -11.69 0.50 14.51
N THR A 255 -10.73 -0.38 14.78
CA THR A 255 -10.18 -0.61 16.12
C THR A 255 -9.58 0.65 16.70
N LEU A 256 -8.67 1.31 15.96
CA LEU A 256 -8.05 2.54 16.44
C LEU A 256 -9.07 3.66 16.66
N ARG A 257 -10.12 3.76 15.83
CA ARG A 257 -11.20 4.73 16.03
C ARG A 257 -11.99 4.48 17.31
N LEU A 258 -12.42 3.23 17.53
CA LEU A 258 -13.19 2.85 18.72
C LEU A 258 -12.36 3.05 19.99
N VAL A 259 -11.07 2.72 19.97
CA VAL A 259 -10.17 3.00 21.10
C VAL A 259 -10.07 4.51 21.34
N CYS A 260 -9.86 5.32 20.30
CA CYS A 260 -9.80 6.77 20.43
C CYS A 260 -11.10 7.35 21.00
N GLU A 261 -12.26 6.86 20.55
CA GLU A 261 -13.57 7.27 21.03
C GLU A 261 -13.74 6.98 22.53
N GLN A 262 -13.45 5.75 22.96
CA GLN A 262 -13.53 5.37 24.38
C GLN A 262 -12.58 6.17 25.29
N LEU A 263 -11.44 6.60 24.75
CA LEU A 263 -10.46 7.43 25.45
C LEU A 263 -10.70 8.95 25.28
N GLY A 264 -11.73 9.37 24.53
CA GLY A 264 -11.98 10.79 24.24
C GLY A 264 -10.90 11.47 23.38
N ILE A 265 -10.09 10.71 22.64
CA ILE A 265 -8.99 11.21 21.80
C ILE A 265 -9.55 11.69 20.46
N LYS A 266 -9.49 13.01 20.24
CA LYS A 266 -9.91 13.63 18.97
C LYS A 266 -8.87 13.38 17.86
N ALA A 267 -9.31 13.37 16.59
CA ALA A 267 -8.45 13.18 15.42
C ALA A 267 -7.29 14.20 15.29
N SER A 268 -7.43 15.38 15.89
CA SER A 268 -6.38 16.41 15.94
C SER A 268 -5.32 16.17 17.02
N LYS A 269 -5.48 15.13 17.84
CA LYS A 269 -4.58 14.79 18.96
C LYS A 269 -3.74 13.55 18.72
N PHE A 270 -3.92 12.88 17.57
CA PHE A 270 -3.13 11.72 17.22
C PHE A 270 -2.75 11.69 15.75
N GLY A 271 -1.68 10.98 15.41
CA GLY A 271 -1.27 10.64 14.05
C GLY A 271 -0.93 9.15 13.98
N VAL A 272 -1.39 8.48 12.91
CA VAL A 272 -1.07 7.06 12.68
C VAL A 272 -0.57 6.89 11.26
N LEU A 273 0.47 6.07 11.10
CA LEU A 273 0.95 5.58 9.81
C LEU A 273 1.19 4.08 9.92
N TRP A 274 0.79 3.29 8.93
CA TRP A 274 1.14 1.86 8.90
C TRP A 274 1.29 1.31 7.48
N CYS A 275 1.99 0.17 7.39
CA CYS A 275 2.14 -0.65 6.21
C CYS A 275 1.89 -2.12 6.54
N ASP A 276 1.37 -2.84 5.56
CA ASP A 276 1.13 -4.28 5.67
C ASP A 276 2.37 -5.10 5.28
N GLU A 277 2.51 -6.26 5.90
CA GLU A 277 3.54 -7.27 5.64
C GLU A 277 2.97 -8.69 5.77
N PHE A 278 3.59 -9.65 5.07
CA PHE A 278 3.52 -11.07 5.42
C PHE A 278 4.76 -11.54 6.16
N GLY A 279 4.58 -12.49 7.07
CA GLY A 279 5.70 -13.10 7.79
C GLY A 279 6.80 -13.70 6.89
N GLY A 280 7.96 -13.90 7.51
CA GLY A 280 9.15 -14.49 6.91
C GLY A 280 9.01 -15.94 6.49
N TRP A 281 10.06 -16.48 5.86
CA TRP A 281 10.28 -17.92 5.76
C TRP A 281 10.40 -18.54 7.16
N ASN A 282 9.61 -19.59 7.43
CA ASN A 282 9.72 -20.39 8.64
C ASN A 282 10.59 -21.62 8.35
N LYS A 283 11.77 -21.68 8.98
CA LYS A 283 12.71 -22.79 8.80
C LYS A 283 12.17 -24.13 9.31
N GLU A 284 11.38 -24.12 10.37
CA GLU A 284 10.83 -25.34 10.98
C GLU A 284 9.74 -25.95 10.11
N LEU A 285 8.86 -25.10 9.56
CA LEU A 285 7.78 -25.53 8.66
C LEU A 285 8.24 -25.72 7.21
N GLN A 286 9.44 -25.26 6.87
CA GLN A 286 9.93 -25.14 5.50
C GLN A 286 8.90 -24.48 4.57
N ASP A 287 8.24 -23.44 5.09
CA ASP A 287 7.17 -22.74 4.38
C ASP A 287 7.16 -21.24 4.76
N TYR A 288 6.55 -20.43 3.89
CA TYR A 288 6.36 -19.02 4.15
C TYR A 288 5.21 -18.79 5.11
N ASN A 289 5.44 -17.94 6.10
CA ASN A 289 4.37 -17.52 6.97
C ASN A 289 3.37 -16.63 6.19
N THR A 290 2.08 -16.99 6.24
CA THR A 290 0.98 -16.24 5.61
C THR A 290 0.22 -15.33 6.58
N ASN A 291 0.68 -15.22 7.84
CA ASN A 291 0.19 -14.23 8.80
C ASN A 291 0.29 -12.83 8.18
N LEU A 292 -0.84 -12.14 8.08
CA LEU A 292 -0.88 -10.75 7.66
C LEU A 292 -0.62 -9.87 8.87
N HIS A 293 0.40 -9.04 8.77
CA HIS A 293 0.78 -8.07 9.78
C HIS A 293 0.53 -6.67 9.23
N CYS A 294 0.22 -5.71 10.09
CA CYS A 294 0.58 -4.33 9.82
C CYS A 294 1.51 -3.81 10.88
N HIS A 295 2.53 -3.07 10.46
CA HIS A 295 3.43 -2.34 11.35
C HIS A 295 3.18 -0.87 11.17
N GLY A 296 3.03 -0.18 12.29
CA GLY A 296 2.72 1.22 12.27
C GLY A 296 3.39 2.01 13.37
N ILE A 297 3.18 3.31 13.29
CA ILE A 297 3.63 4.32 14.21
C ILE A 297 2.39 5.02 14.75
N TRP A 298 2.34 5.16 16.06
CA TRP A 298 1.36 5.92 16.80
C TRP A 298 2.04 7.16 17.39
N LEU A 299 1.49 8.33 17.12
CA LEU A 299 1.82 9.59 17.77
C LEU A 299 0.54 10.07 18.47
N GLY A 300 0.50 10.17 19.79
CA GLY A 300 -0.69 10.62 20.52
C GLY A 300 -0.67 10.22 21.98
N PRO A 301 -1.79 10.36 22.71
CA PRO A 301 -1.89 9.87 24.09
C PRO A 301 -1.56 8.37 24.20
N PHE A 302 -1.14 7.95 25.39
CA PHE A 302 -0.83 6.55 25.67
C PHE A 302 -2.05 5.64 25.39
N LEU A 303 -1.84 4.56 24.64
CA LEU A 303 -2.86 3.56 24.36
C LEU A 303 -2.72 2.37 25.32
N PRO A 304 -3.72 2.09 26.18
CA PRO A 304 -3.67 0.93 27.05
C PRO A 304 -3.72 -0.37 26.25
N PHE A 305 -2.68 -1.19 26.36
CA PHE A 305 -2.55 -2.47 25.63
C PHE A 305 -3.80 -3.36 25.76
N LYS A 306 -4.29 -3.57 26.99
CA LYS A 306 -5.47 -4.40 27.26
C LYS A 306 -6.72 -3.90 26.53
N LEU A 307 -6.89 -2.58 26.47
CA LEU A 307 -8.02 -1.96 25.78
C LEU A 307 -7.92 -2.17 24.27
N VAL A 308 -6.77 -1.86 23.66
CA VAL A 308 -6.58 -2.03 22.21
C VAL A 308 -6.76 -3.49 21.81
N SER A 309 -6.20 -4.41 22.60
CA SER A 309 -6.40 -5.85 22.38
C SER A 309 -7.88 -6.20 22.46
N ALA A 310 -8.59 -5.81 23.51
CA ALA A 310 -10.02 -6.13 23.67
C ALA A 310 -10.88 -5.59 22.51
N VAL A 311 -10.63 -4.36 22.05
CA VAL A 311 -11.34 -3.80 20.90
C VAL A 311 -11.00 -4.54 19.61
N TRP A 312 -9.73 -4.91 19.40
CA TRP A 312 -9.32 -5.68 18.23
C TRP A 312 -9.99 -7.07 18.19
N LYS A 313 -10.03 -7.76 19.34
CA LYS A 313 -10.81 -9.00 19.61
C LYS A 313 -12.24 -8.86 19.09
N LYS A 314 -12.91 -7.78 19.53
CA LYS A 314 -14.30 -7.49 19.22
C LYS A 314 -14.52 -7.20 17.73
N VAL A 315 -13.68 -6.37 17.11
CA VAL A 315 -13.81 -5.99 15.70
C VAL A 315 -13.62 -7.18 14.77
N ARG A 316 -12.74 -8.12 15.14
CA ARG A 316 -12.40 -9.29 14.31
C ARG A 316 -13.26 -10.51 14.58
N GLU A 317 -14.07 -10.50 15.65
CA GLU A 317 -14.86 -11.65 16.10
C GLU A 317 -13.99 -12.93 16.21
N SER A 318 -12.75 -12.77 16.66
CA SER A 318 -11.75 -13.85 16.67
C SER A 318 -10.80 -13.68 17.85
N GLU A 319 -10.40 -14.81 18.45
CA GLU A 319 -9.41 -14.87 19.53
C GLU A 319 -7.96 -15.00 19.01
N ASP A 320 -7.78 -15.41 17.74
CA ASP A 320 -6.48 -15.71 17.14
C ASP A 320 -5.83 -14.48 16.50
N TYR A 321 -5.35 -13.58 17.35
CA TYR A 321 -4.64 -12.40 16.90
C TYR A 321 -3.59 -11.95 17.91
N ARG A 322 -2.71 -11.08 17.44
CA ARG A 322 -1.72 -10.43 18.29
C ARG A 322 -1.74 -8.93 18.04
N PHE A 323 -1.77 -8.17 19.12
CA PHE A 323 -1.42 -6.75 19.12
C PHE A 323 -0.11 -6.61 19.89
N VAL A 324 0.77 -5.72 19.45
CA VAL A 324 1.98 -5.32 20.18
C VAL A 324 2.08 -3.81 20.06
N ILE A 325 2.42 -3.12 21.14
CA ILE A 325 2.74 -1.70 21.13
C ILE A 325 3.97 -1.47 21.99
N GLU A 326 4.95 -0.76 21.45
CA GLU A 326 6.25 -0.53 22.08
C GLU A 326 6.61 0.95 21.97
N PRO A 327 7.05 1.60 23.07
CA PRO A 327 7.50 2.98 23.01
C PRO A 327 8.75 3.10 22.15
N VAL A 328 8.85 4.18 21.37
CA VAL A 328 10.06 4.51 20.62
C VAL A 328 11.07 5.13 21.60
N PRO A 329 12.32 4.63 21.66
CA PRO A 329 13.35 5.15 22.53
C PRO A 329 13.73 6.57 22.11
N PHE A 330 14.20 7.32 23.11
CA PHE A 330 14.74 8.65 22.93
C PHE A 330 16.23 8.54 22.61
N ARG A 331 16.68 9.39 21.69
CA ARG A 331 18.08 9.61 21.35
C ARG A 331 18.29 11.12 21.28
N ASP A 332 19.27 11.61 22.01
CA ASP A 332 19.60 13.04 22.05
C ASP A 332 18.41 13.93 22.44
N GLY A 333 17.63 13.48 23.44
CA GLY A 333 16.46 14.21 23.95
C GLY A 333 15.20 14.12 23.08
N MET A 334 15.25 13.46 21.92
CA MET A 334 14.12 13.35 20.99
C MET A 334 13.80 11.88 20.64
N PRO A 335 12.53 11.55 20.37
CA PRO A 335 12.17 10.20 19.92
C PRO A 335 12.77 9.90 18.54
N ASP A 336 13.30 8.69 18.36
CA ASP A 336 13.88 8.27 17.07
C ASP A 336 12.80 7.91 16.03
N PHE A 337 12.15 8.94 15.49
CA PHE A 337 11.10 8.80 14.49
C PHE A 337 11.61 8.15 13.19
N ALA A 338 12.86 8.42 12.81
CA ALA A 338 13.46 7.82 11.61
C ALA A 338 13.52 6.29 11.74
N ARG A 339 13.97 5.79 12.89
CA ARG A 339 14.00 4.36 13.18
C ARG A 339 12.60 3.74 13.25
N ALA A 340 11.65 4.42 13.88
CA ALA A 340 10.25 3.98 13.93
C ALA A 340 9.62 3.91 12.53
N LEU A 341 9.90 4.90 11.68
CA LEU A 341 9.47 4.93 10.28
C LEU A 341 10.12 3.84 9.45
N GLY A 342 11.42 3.62 9.64
CA GLY A 342 12.13 2.51 9.02
C GLY A 342 11.48 1.17 9.38
N HIS A 343 11.16 0.96 10.66
CA HIS A 343 10.46 -0.23 11.13
C HIS A 343 9.09 -0.41 10.47
N ALA A 344 8.29 0.66 10.39
CA ALA A 344 6.97 0.60 9.76
C ALA A 344 7.04 0.31 8.26
N LEU A 345 8.07 0.81 7.56
CA LEU A 345 8.20 0.71 6.10
C LEU A 345 9.05 -0.47 5.59
N LYS A 346 9.80 -1.16 6.46
CA LYS A 346 10.88 -2.13 6.10
C LYS A 346 10.48 -3.23 5.10
N TYR A 347 9.20 -3.49 4.95
CA TYR A 347 8.64 -4.58 4.14
C TYR A 347 8.63 -4.34 2.65
N THR A 348 8.75 -3.08 2.26
CA THR A 348 8.95 -2.75 0.84
C THR A 348 10.33 -3.15 0.33
N SER A 349 11.31 -3.40 1.21
CA SER A 349 12.68 -3.80 0.83
C SER A 349 13.09 -5.19 1.31
N LYS A 350 12.67 -5.64 2.50
CA LYS A 350 13.17 -6.86 3.16
C LYS A 350 13.10 -8.14 2.32
N HIS A 351 11.97 -8.38 1.65
CA HIS A 351 11.66 -9.68 1.03
C HIS A 351 12.22 -9.86 -0.37
N VAL A 352 12.69 -8.76 -0.95
CA VAL A 352 12.88 -8.61 -2.38
C VAL A 352 14.16 -9.30 -2.87
N SER A 353 15.18 -9.45 -2.01
CA SER A 353 16.39 -10.22 -2.30
C SER A 353 16.24 -11.71 -1.95
N THR A 354 15.53 -12.04 -0.86
CA THR A 354 15.55 -13.39 -0.28
C THR A 354 14.47 -14.34 -0.81
N TYR A 355 13.36 -13.84 -1.33
CA TYR A 355 12.22 -14.70 -1.70
C TYR A 355 12.36 -15.27 -3.11
N SER A 356 11.72 -16.42 -3.30
CA SER A 356 11.62 -17.06 -4.61
C SER A 356 10.72 -16.24 -5.57
N PRO A 357 10.90 -16.40 -6.89
CA PRO A 357 10.08 -15.72 -7.89
C PRO A 357 8.57 -15.92 -7.71
N GLU A 358 8.14 -17.14 -7.38
CA GLU A 358 6.75 -17.52 -7.18
C GLU A 358 6.18 -16.76 -5.99
N ARG A 359 6.91 -16.77 -4.87
CA ARG A 359 6.51 -16.04 -3.66
C ARG A 359 6.37 -14.55 -3.91
N LEU A 360 7.30 -13.94 -4.66
CA LEU A 360 7.22 -12.51 -5.00
C LEU A 360 6.01 -12.21 -5.90
N ALA A 361 5.62 -13.13 -6.79
CA ALA A 361 4.42 -13.00 -7.61
C ALA A 361 3.13 -13.13 -6.77
N GLU A 362 3.06 -14.10 -5.86
CA GLU A 362 1.96 -14.24 -4.90
C GLU A 362 1.74 -12.97 -4.09
N LEU A 363 2.82 -12.39 -3.57
CA LEU A 363 2.77 -11.14 -2.81
C LEU A 363 2.29 -9.97 -3.67
N GLU A 364 2.72 -9.88 -4.93
CA GLU A 364 2.30 -8.83 -5.85
C GLU A 364 0.82 -8.95 -6.25
N LEU A 365 0.31 -10.18 -6.35
CA LEU A 365 -1.12 -10.48 -6.52
C LEU A 365 -1.91 -10.08 -5.28
N ALA A 366 -1.51 -10.57 -4.10
CA ALA A 366 -2.17 -10.32 -2.83
C ALA A 366 -2.30 -8.81 -2.57
N PHE A 367 -1.25 -8.02 -2.81
CA PHE A 367 -1.30 -6.57 -2.64
C PHE A 367 -1.84 -5.79 -3.85
N SER A 368 -2.39 -6.45 -4.87
CA SER A 368 -2.89 -5.79 -6.06
C SER A 368 -4.10 -4.90 -5.77
N GLY A 369 -3.94 -3.59 -6.02
CA GLY A 369 -4.95 -2.60 -5.70
C GLY A 369 -5.14 -2.36 -4.19
N VAL A 370 -4.20 -2.78 -3.36
CA VAL A 370 -4.11 -2.41 -1.93
C VAL A 370 -3.16 -1.23 -1.80
N ARG A 371 -3.49 -0.26 -0.95
CA ARG A 371 -2.61 0.88 -0.67
C ARG A 371 -1.31 0.37 -0.01
N ARG A 372 -0.21 1.10 -0.21
CA ARG A 372 1.09 0.75 0.39
C ARG A 372 1.21 1.26 1.82
N VAL A 373 0.78 2.50 2.02
CA VAL A 373 0.85 3.21 3.29
C VAL A 373 -0.53 3.73 3.62
N HIS A 374 -0.91 3.56 4.86
CA HIS A 374 -2.18 3.98 5.42
C HIS A 374 -1.90 5.02 6.50
N THR A 375 -2.71 6.07 6.55
CA THR A 375 -2.56 7.13 7.55
C THR A 375 -3.89 7.54 8.16
N MET A 376 -3.86 8.05 9.40
CA MET A 376 -5.00 8.60 10.15
C MET A 376 -4.57 9.82 10.99
N GLY A 377 -5.57 10.60 11.44
CA GLY A 377 -5.35 11.76 12.30
C GLY A 377 -4.48 12.82 11.65
N MET A 378 -3.54 13.39 12.39
CA MET A 378 -2.59 14.43 11.93
C MET A 378 -1.73 13.98 10.74
N PHE A 379 -1.46 12.67 10.58
CA PHE A 379 -0.69 12.16 9.44
C PHE A 379 -1.53 12.00 8.17
N TYR A 380 -2.86 12.13 8.25
CA TYR A 380 -3.74 12.01 7.09
C TYR A 380 -3.73 13.28 6.24
N ASN A 381 -3.33 13.18 4.97
CA ASN A 381 -3.22 14.30 4.03
C ASN A 381 -2.38 15.49 4.53
N ALA A 382 -1.42 15.21 5.42
CA ALA A 382 -0.46 16.17 5.97
C ALA A 382 0.22 16.96 4.85
N LYS A 383 0.31 18.29 5.01
CA LYS A 383 0.84 19.21 3.98
C LYS A 383 2.30 18.88 3.67
N GLU A 384 3.06 18.51 4.69
CA GLU A 384 4.45 18.08 4.67
C GLU A 384 4.66 16.88 3.73
N THR A 385 3.65 16.02 3.56
CA THR A 385 3.71 14.85 2.69
C THR A 385 3.23 15.11 1.26
N ARG A 386 2.72 16.32 0.98
CA ARG A 386 2.34 16.73 -0.37
C ARG A 386 3.63 17.06 -1.13
N PRO A 387 3.70 16.71 -2.42
CA PRO A 387 4.71 17.33 -3.27
C PRO A 387 4.47 18.85 -3.22
N GLU A 388 5.51 19.62 -2.88
CA GLU A 388 5.47 21.07 -3.08
C GLU A 388 5.21 21.33 -4.57
N ALA A 389 4.53 22.44 -4.91
CA ALA A 389 4.18 22.78 -6.30
C ALA A 389 5.43 22.62 -7.18
N GLU A 390 5.38 21.62 -8.07
CA GLU A 390 6.61 21.05 -8.63
C GLU A 390 7.30 22.05 -9.57
N PRO A 391 8.57 22.42 -9.35
CA PRO A 391 9.36 22.99 -10.42
C PRO A 391 9.45 21.99 -11.58
N SER A 392 9.42 22.50 -12.82
CA SER A 392 9.87 21.76 -14.01
C SER A 392 11.34 21.36 -13.81
N PRO A 393 11.77 20.09 -14.03
CA PRO A 393 12.93 19.94 -14.92
C PRO A 393 13.20 18.51 -15.46
N THR A 394 13.69 18.39 -16.68
CA THR A 394 14.46 17.22 -17.11
C THR A 394 15.62 16.96 -16.13
N PRO A 395 15.98 15.69 -15.84
CA PRO A 395 17.13 15.40 -14.98
C PRO A 395 18.36 16.23 -15.35
N LEU A 396 19.10 16.75 -14.37
CA LEU A 396 20.38 17.42 -14.66
C LEU A 396 21.48 16.38 -14.92
N CYS A 397 22.44 16.79 -15.75
CA CYS A 397 23.61 16.00 -16.08
C CYS A 397 24.48 15.84 -14.83
N PRO A 398 24.80 14.62 -14.39
CA PRO A 398 25.63 14.44 -13.19
C PRO A 398 27.04 15.01 -13.34
N SER A 399 27.56 15.10 -14.56
CA SER A 399 28.93 15.57 -14.81
C SER A 399 29.11 17.09 -14.80
N CYS A 400 28.08 17.86 -15.14
CA CYS A 400 28.20 19.32 -15.32
C CYS A 400 26.97 20.12 -14.85
N ASP A 401 25.99 19.45 -14.23
CA ASP A 401 24.68 20.00 -13.87
C ASP A 401 23.87 20.61 -15.03
N GLY A 402 24.34 20.39 -16.26
CA GLY A 402 23.70 20.82 -17.49
C GLY A 402 22.39 20.13 -17.82
N ARG A 403 21.64 20.64 -18.79
CA ARG A 403 20.33 20.10 -19.17
C ARG A 403 20.48 18.78 -19.94
N LEU A 404 19.85 17.72 -19.43
CA LEU A 404 19.65 16.51 -20.23
C LEU A 404 18.45 16.69 -21.15
N ALA A 405 18.55 16.12 -22.35
CA ALA A 405 17.47 16.10 -23.31
C ALA A 405 17.37 14.74 -23.98
N TYR A 406 16.17 14.49 -24.47
CA TYR A 406 15.85 13.32 -25.26
C TYR A 406 16.37 13.51 -26.69
N PRO A 407 17.19 12.59 -27.23
CA PRO A 407 17.58 12.62 -28.64
C PRO A 407 16.35 12.58 -29.55
N LYS A 408 16.44 13.15 -30.76
CA LYS A 408 15.38 13.03 -31.77
C LYS A 408 15.13 11.54 -32.04
N ASN A 409 13.86 11.12 -32.03
CA ASN A 409 13.41 9.72 -32.21
C ASN A 409 13.83 8.74 -31.10
N CYS A 410 13.97 9.19 -29.84
CA CYS A 410 14.30 8.28 -28.74
C CYS A 410 13.12 7.34 -28.35
N ALA A 411 13.05 6.16 -28.95
CA ALA A 411 12.27 5.06 -28.41
C ALA A 411 12.95 4.48 -27.14
N LEU A 412 12.23 3.64 -26.39
CA LEU A 412 12.87 2.78 -25.40
C LEU A 412 13.74 1.77 -26.15
N GLN A 413 14.95 1.54 -25.65
CA GLN A 413 15.93 0.61 -26.22
C GLN A 413 16.40 -0.38 -25.16
N LEU A 414 16.96 -1.52 -25.58
CA LEU A 414 17.58 -2.45 -24.64
C LEU A 414 18.82 -1.80 -24.03
N VAL A 415 19.00 -1.97 -22.73
CA VAL A 415 20.17 -1.44 -22.03
C VAL A 415 21.47 -1.92 -22.66
N LYS A 416 21.55 -3.21 -23.02
CA LYS A 416 22.73 -3.81 -23.64
C LYS A 416 23.15 -3.10 -24.94
N ASP A 417 22.18 -2.61 -25.71
CA ASP A 417 22.43 -1.95 -26.99
C ASP A 417 22.96 -0.53 -26.73
N LEU A 418 22.37 0.18 -25.76
CA LEU A 418 22.84 1.50 -25.32
C LEU A 418 24.25 1.44 -24.71
N GLU A 419 24.56 0.40 -23.94
CA GLU A 419 25.90 0.15 -23.40
C GLU A 419 26.91 -0.13 -24.52
N LYS A 420 26.52 -0.89 -25.55
CA LYS A 420 27.33 -1.13 -26.76
C LYS A 420 27.58 0.17 -27.56
N GLU A 421 26.65 1.11 -27.53
CA GLU A 421 26.82 2.46 -28.09
C GLU A 421 27.75 3.36 -27.25
N GLY A 422 28.24 2.88 -26.11
CA GLY A 422 29.07 3.66 -25.19
C GLY A 422 28.29 4.66 -24.33
N ARG A 423 26.96 4.53 -24.22
CA ARG A 423 26.14 5.36 -23.32
C ARG A 423 26.29 4.87 -21.89
N VAL A 424 26.29 5.81 -20.94
CA VAL A 424 26.44 5.51 -19.52
C VAL A 424 25.09 5.51 -18.77
N ASP A 425 24.96 4.66 -17.75
CA ASP A 425 23.83 4.71 -16.83
C ASP A 425 23.92 5.98 -15.98
N LEU A 426 22.99 6.92 -16.19
CA LEU A 426 23.00 8.21 -15.51
C LEU A 426 22.71 8.09 -14.01
N GLU A 427 22.01 7.04 -13.56
CA GLU A 427 21.77 6.83 -12.13
C GLU A 427 23.00 6.22 -11.46
N GLN A 428 23.68 5.30 -12.12
CA GLN A 428 24.95 4.77 -11.62
C GLN A 428 26.02 5.85 -11.54
N LEU A 429 26.12 6.70 -12.57
CA LEU A 429 27.08 7.81 -12.60
C LEU A 429 26.83 8.83 -11.47
N ARG A 430 25.56 9.13 -11.15
CA ARG A 430 25.21 9.97 -9.99
C ARG A 430 25.72 9.37 -8.69
N ARG A 431 25.53 8.06 -8.49
CA ARG A 431 25.97 7.38 -7.26
C ARG A 431 27.48 7.41 -7.11
N THR A 432 28.23 7.17 -8.19
CA THR A 432 29.70 7.13 -8.14
C THR A 432 30.34 8.51 -7.99
N GLN A 433 29.68 9.58 -8.44
CA GLN A 433 30.15 10.96 -8.22
C GLN A 433 29.72 11.51 -6.86
N GLY A 434 28.52 11.15 -6.39
CA GLY A 434 28.03 11.55 -5.06
C GLY A 434 28.92 11.03 -3.93
N THR A 435 29.46 9.82 -4.04
CA THR A 435 30.42 9.27 -3.07
C THR A 435 31.78 9.95 -3.09
N LYS A 436 32.20 10.58 -4.19
CA LYS A 436 33.49 11.29 -4.29
C LYS A 436 33.47 12.71 -3.71
N LYS A 437 32.28 13.29 -3.52
CA LYS A 437 32.11 14.69 -3.09
C LYS A 437 32.07 14.87 -1.56
N ILE A 438 32.31 13.83 -0.76
CA ILE A 438 32.48 13.98 0.70
C ILE A 438 33.99 14.18 0.93
N PRO A 439 34.47 15.40 1.19
CA PRO A 439 35.87 15.62 1.54
C PRO A 439 36.12 14.95 2.89
N GLU A 440 37.21 14.19 3.02
CA GLU A 440 37.64 13.50 4.25
C GLU A 440 38.05 14.43 5.40
N GLU A 441 37.77 15.74 5.31
CA GLU A 441 38.27 16.73 6.26
C GLU A 441 37.13 17.40 7.03
N VAL A 442 36.74 16.78 8.15
CA VAL A 442 36.40 17.52 9.37
C VAL A 442 37.23 16.90 10.49
N PRO A 443 38.35 17.52 10.90
CA PRO A 443 39.04 17.13 12.12
C PRO A 443 38.05 17.22 13.29
N LEU A 444 37.95 16.14 14.07
CA LEU A 444 37.16 16.08 15.30
C LEU A 444 37.61 17.09 16.36
#